data_AF-A0A955QME9-F1
#
_entry.id   AF-A0A955QME9-F1
#
_cell.length_a   1.000
_cell.length_b   1.000
_cell.length_c   1.000
_cell.angle_alpha   90.00
_cell.angle_beta   90.00
_cell.angle_gamma   90.00
#
_symmetry.space_group_name_H-M   'P 1'
#
loop_
_entity.id
_entity.type
_entity.pdbx_description
1 polymer ?
#
loop_
_entity_poly.entity_id
_entity_poly.type
_entity_poly.pdbx_seq_one_letter_code
_entity_poly.pdbx_strand_id
1 'polypeptide(L)'
;GLPFAHASVPDETTTITLDKAVHFLGTDGSDVVANPGEYSVETAQEWLRLIPGTQRRDALLIESQKGTHEVGVEVPIVISTPGTEPDALDVHVVQYLNPDGTSLVATGTYSGIQSRGLFDAAKKAAAQARARAEAARRAAAAKAAAAAAKAKQVAEAARMAALKAKQEAERIAKEAAAQATQLAKIAACKATVGALKAGKAVATFMQQVIPTAKQRKTSADNSFKHDANFRDQLLSQITNKLQAHQ
;
A
#
# COMPACT_ATOMS: atom_id res chain seq x y z
N GLY A 1 -29.13 -36.88 0.89
CA GLY A 1 -28.04 -36.40 0.03
C GLY A 1 -27.70 -37.52 -0.92
N LEU A 2 -27.84 -37.27 -2.22
CA LEU A 2 -27.51 -38.26 -3.25
C LEU A 2 -26.01 -38.15 -3.59
N PRO A 3 -25.31 -39.28 -3.80
CA PRO A 3 -23.93 -39.24 -4.28
C PRO A 3 -23.90 -38.84 -5.76
N PHE A 4 -23.11 -37.82 -6.09
CA PHE A 4 -22.82 -37.48 -7.49
C PHE A 4 -21.90 -38.56 -8.06
N ALA A 5 -22.42 -39.35 -8.99
CA ALA A 5 -21.62 -40.18 -9.87
C ALA A 5 -20.82 -39.24 -10.78
N HIS A 6 -19.54 -39.03 -10.47
CA HIS A 6 -18.62 -38.39 -11.40
C HIS A 6 -18.39 -39.35 -12.56
N ALA A 7 -18.97 -39.06 -13.71
CA ALA A 7 -18.55 -39.66 -14.97
C ALA A 7 -17.10 -39.22 -15.19
N SER A 8 -16.14 -40.14 -15.07
CA SER A 8 -14.77 -39.93 -15.55
C SER A 8 -14.84 -39.67 -17.04
N VAL A 9 -14.65 -38.42 -17.44
CA VAL A 9 -14.30 -38.08 -18.82
C VAL A 9 -12.95 -38.78 -19.07
N PRO A 10 -12.80 -39.57 -20.15
CA PRO A 10 -11.50 -40.15 -20.49
C PRO A 10 -10.51 -38.99 -20.70
N ASP A 11 -9.41 -39.06 -19.96
CA ASP A 11 -8.36 -38.04 -19.92
C ASP A 11 -7.47 -38.19 -21.18
N GLU A 12 -7.99 -37.74 -22.33
CA GLU A 12 -7.35 -37.91 -23.65
C GLU A 12 -5.98 -37.19 -23.78
N THR A 13 -5.55 -36.41 -22.79
CA THR A 13 -4.31 -35.60 -22.84
C THR A 13 -3.04 -36.35 -22.45
N THR A 14 -3.16 -37.63 -22.06
CA THR A 14 -2.03 -38.45 -21.58
C THR A 14 -1.67 -39.61 -22.52
N THR A 15 -2.20 -39.64 -23.74
CA THR A 15 -1.84 -40.64 -24.74
C THR A 15 -0.83 -40.12 -25.74
N ILE A 16 0.14 -40.96 -26.13
CA ILE A 16 1.09 -40.71 -27.22
C ILE A 16 1.02 -41.82 -28.26
N THR A 17 1.42 -41.51 -29.48
CA THR A 17 1.60 -42.49 -30.56
C THR A 17 3.07 -42.56 -30.93
N LEU A 18 3.60 -43.77 -31.01
CA LEU A 18 4.96 -44.04 -31.50
C LEU A 18 4.88 -44.68 -32.89
N ASP A 19 5.46 -44.02 -33.89
CA ASP A 19 5.48 -44.53 -35.29
C ASP A 19 6.52 -45.63 -35.51
N LYS A 20 7.54 -45.68 -34.64
CA LYS A 20 8.69 -46.60 -34.72
C LYS A 20 9.00 -47.15 -33.34
N ALA A 21 9.73 -48.26 -33.30
CA ALA A 21 10.25 -48.78 -32.05
C ALA A 21 11.25 -47.76 -31.46
N VAL A 22 11.09 -47.44 -30.18
CA VAL A 22 11.95 -46.53 -29.44
C VAL A 22 12.59 -47.27 -28.27
N HIS A 23 13.91 -47.22 -28.20
CA HIS A 23 14.73 -47.75 -27.13
C HIS A 23 14.88 -46.69 -26.05
N PHE A 24 14.28 -46.94 -24.90
CA PHE A 24 14.40 -46.10 -23.71
C PHE A 24 15.31 -46.76 -22.68
N LEU A 25 15.82 -45.96 -21.76
CA LEU A 25 16.51 -46.47 -20.59
C LEU A 25 15.47 -46.85 -19.52
N GLY A 26 15.54 -48.07 -19.00
CA GLY A 26 14.74 -48.55 -17.87
C GLY A 26 15.25 -47.99 -16.54
N THR A 27 14.47 -48.18 -15.47
CA THR A 27 14.81 -47.64 -14.13
C THR A 27 16.04 -48.25 -13.50
N ASP A 28 16.45 -49.42 -13.96
CA ASP A 28 17.67 -50.15 -13.58
C ASP A 28 18.83 -49.90 -14.56
N GLY A 29 18.64 -49.01 -15.55
CA GLY A 29 19.59 -48.76 -16.62
C GLY A 29 19.58 -49.81 -17.73
N SER A 30 18.63 -50.76 -17.72
CA SER A 30 18.45 -51.70 -18.83
C SER A 30 17.84 -51.02 -20.06
N ASP A 31 17.96 -51.64 -21.23
CA ASP A 31 17.30 -51.15 -22.44
C ASP A 31 15.85 -51.64 -22.49
N VAL A 32 14.90 -50.72 -22.64
CA VAL A 32 13.46 -50.98 -22.69
C VAL A 32 12.93 -50.55 -24.04
N VAL A 33 12.41 -51.49 -24.81
CA VAL A 33 11.89 -51.23 -26.16
C VAL A 33 10.40 -50.97 -26.12
N ALA A 34 9.99 -49.76 -26.48
CA ALA A 34 8.59 -49.44 -26.77
C ALA A 34 8.35 -49.66 -28.28
N ASN A 35 7.51 -50.63 -28.61
CA ASN A 35 7.14 -50.92 -29.99
C ASN A 35 6.25 -49.80 -30.58
N PRO A 36 6.08 -49.73 -31.92
CA PRO A 36 5.12 -48.81 -32.51
C PRO A 36 3.70 -49.05 -31.99
N GLY A 37 2.94 -47.98 -31.72
CA GLY A 37 1.57 -48.06 -31.24
C GLY A 37 1.15 -46.90 -30.34
N GLU A 38 -0.06 -47.01 -29.79
CA GLU A 38 -0.63 -46.04 -28.85
C GLU A 38 -0.33 -46.43 -27.39
N TYR A 39 0.12 -45.44 -26.62
CA TYR A 39 0.49 -45.60 -25.22
C TYR A 39 -0.19 -44.54 -24.36
N SER A 40 -0.81 -44.97 -23.26
CA SER A 40 -1.14 -44.08 -22.15
C SER A 40 0.10 -43.86 -21.30
N VAL A 41 0.40 -42.62 -20.97
CA VAL A 41 1.60 -42.23 -20.22
C VAL A 41 1.18 -41.76 -18.85
N GLU A 42 1.75 -42.36 -17.82
CA GLU A 42 1.51 -42.00 -16.44
C GLU A 42 2.82 -41.73 -15.71
N THR A 43 2.75 -40.98 -14.61
CA THR A 43 3.90 -40.77 -13.74
C THR A 43 3.99 -41.87 -12.69
N ALA A 44 5.21 -42.34 -12.43
CA ALA A 44 5.53 -43.31 -11.39
C ALA A 44 6.74 -42.82 -10.59
N GLN A 45 6.51 -41.99 -9.58
CA GLN A 45 7.54 -41.31 -8.78
C GLN A 45 8.44 -40.40 -9.64
N GLU A 46 9.62 -40.89 -10.04
CA GLU A 46 10.61 -40.17 -10.86
C GLU A 46 10.72 -40.75 -12.28
N TRP A 47 9.80 -41.63 -12.65
CA TRP A 47 9.79 -42.38 -13.90
C TRP A 47 8.50 -42.15 -14.67
N LEU A 48 8.53 -42.47 -15.97
CA LEU A 48 7.34 -42.53 -16.79
C LEU A 48 6.94 -43.99 -16.99
N ARG A 49 5.63 -44.24 -16.89
CA ARG A 49 5.00 -45.53 -17.12
C ARG A 49 4.24 -45.47 -18.45
N LEU A 50 4.71 -46.18 -19.46
CA LEU A 50 4.02 -46.31 -20.74
C LEU A 50 3.14 -47.57 -20.73
N ILE A 51 1.84 -47.40 -20.91
CA ILE A 51 0.86 -48.48 -20.88
C ILE A 51 0.30 -48.67 -22.31
N PRO A 52 0.58 -49.80 -22.98
CA PRO A 52 0.03 -50.06 -24.31
C PRO A 52 -1.51 -50.08 -24.28
N GLY A 53 -2.16 -49.40 -25.23
CA GLY A 53 -3.62 -49.18 -25.22
C GLY A 53 -4.48 -50.46 -25.17
N THR A 54 -3.96 -51.61 -25.62
CA THR A 54 -4.71 -52.87 -25.67
C THR A 54 -4.68 -53.69 -24.37
N GLN A 55 -3.63 -53.55 -23.54
CA GLN A 55 -3.43 -54.40 -22.36
C GLN A 55 -2.64 -53.68 -21.25
N ARG A 56 -3.27 -53.52 -20.08
CA ARG A 56 -2.63 -52.89 -18.90
C ARG A 56 -1.49 -53.70 -18.26
N ARG A 57 -1.26 -54.94 -18.70
CA ARG A 57 -0.34 -55.87 -18.02
C ARG A 57 1.13 -55.65 -18.38
N ASP A 58 1.40 -54.97 -19.49
CA ASP A 58 2.76 -54.82 -20.04
C ASP A 58 3.22 -53.36 -19.97
N ALA A 59 3.07 -52.75 -18.80
CA ALA A 59 3.50 -51.38 -18.58
C ALA A 59 5.04 -51.29 -18.59
N LEU A 60 5.57 -50.45 -19.47
CA LEU A 60 7.00 -50.17 -19.59
C LEU A 60 7.37 -49.04 -18.65
N LEU A 61 8.40 -49.22 -17.82
CA LEU A 61 8.87 -48.21 -16.89
C LEU A 61 10.19 -47.62 -17.41
N ILE A 62 10.17 -46.35 -17.79
CA ILE A 62 11.30 -45.67 -18.43
C ILE A 62 11.86 -44.56 -17.53
N GLU A 63 13.19 -44.46 -17.49
CA GLU A 63 13.91 -43.40 -16.78
C GLU A 63 13.52 -42.04 -17.35
N SER A 64 13.25 -41.10 -16.46
CA SER A 64 12.89 -39.74 -16.83
C SER A 64 13.71 -38.74 -16.03
N GLN A 65 13.99 -37.60 -16.65
CA GLN A 65 14.67 -36.49 -16.03
C GLN A 65 13.64 -35.47 -15.55
N LYS A 66 13.73 -35.10 -14.27
CA LYS A 66 12.97 -33.98 -13.71
C LYS A 66 13.40 -32.67 -14.36
N GLY A 67 12.40 -31.86 -14.70
CA GLY A 67 12.52 -30.52 -15.26
C GLY A 67 11.39 -29.61 -14.78
N THR A 68 11.34 -28.41 -15.34
CA THR A 68 10.28 -27.42 -15.12
C THR A 68 9.89 -26.80 -16.45
N HIS A 69 8.64 -26.35 -16.58
CA HIS A 69 8.15 -25.64 -17.76
C HIS A 69 7.40 -24.37 -17.38
N GLU A 70 7.35 -23.42 -18.32
CA GLU A 70 6.64 -22.14 -18.17
C GLU A 70 5.20 -22.19 -18.72
N VAL A 71 4.85 -23.26 -19.44
CA VAL A 71 3.51 -23.43 -20.03
C VAL A 71 2.50 -23.66 -18.90
N GLY A 72 1.52 -22.77 -18.77
CA GLY A 72 0.40 -22.98 -17.85
C GLY A 72 -0.53 -24.07 -18.39
N VAL A 73 -0.52 -25.25 -17.77
CA VAL A 73 -1.40 -26.37 -18.12
C VAL A 73 -2.39 -26.59 -16.97
N GLU A 74 -3.68 -26.75 -17.28
CA GLU A 74 -4.71 -26.97 -16.24
C GLU A 74 -4.81 -28.45 -15.84
N VAL A 75 -4.54 -29.34 -16.79
CA VAL A 75 -4.46 -30.79 -16.62
C VAL A 75 -3.10 -31.27 -17.14
N PRO A 76 -2.61 -32.44 -16.70
CA PRO A 76 -1.37 -32.99 -17.23
C PRO A 76 -1.44 -33.19 -18.75
N ILE A 77 -0.35 -32.84 -19.44
CA ILE A 77 -0.23 -32.98 -20.90
C ILE A 77 1.02 -33.79 -21.20
N VAL A 78 0.92 -34.69 -22.17
CA VAL A 78 2.04 -35.47 -22.66
C VAL A 78 2.37 -35.10 -24.10
N ILE A 79 3.65 -34.85 -24.35
CA ILE A 79 4.17 -34.47 -25.65
C ILE A 79 5.17 -35.53 -26.09
N SER A 80 4.99 -36.06 -27.29
CA SER A 80 5.91 -36.97 -27.95
C SER A 80 6.47 -36.27 -29.19
N THR A 81 7.80 -36.12 -29.24
CA THR A 81 8.46 -35.34 -30.30
C THR A 81 9.64 -36.15 -30.85
N PRO A 82 9.65 -36.48 -32.15
CA PRO A 82 10.84 -36.99 -32.81
C PRO A 82 11.90 -35.88 -32.93
N GLY A 83 13.17 -36.22 -32.80
CA GLY A 83 14.25 -35.28 -33.01
C GLY A 83 14.32 -34.82 -34.46
N THR A 84 14.45 -33.51 -34.66
CA THR A 84 14.43 -32.87 -35.99
C THR A 84 15.80 -32.41 -36.47
N GLU A 85 16.77 -32.29 -35.57
CA GLU A 85 18.13 -31.87 -35.92
C GLU A 85 18.93 -33.04 -36.52
N PRO A 86 19.85 -32.82 -37.49
CA PRO A 86 20.58 -33.88 -38.17
C PRO A 86 21.32 -34.86 -37.25
N ASP A 87 21.82 -34.38 -36.12
CA ASP A 87 22.51 -35.15 -35.07
C ASP A 87 21.55 -35.76 -34.03
N ALA A 88 20.28 -35.35 -34.04
CA ALA A 88 19.21 -35.83 -33.17
C ALA A 88 18.12 -36.61 -33.91
N LEU A 89 18.27 -36.93 -35.21
CA LEU A 89 17.27 -37.69 -35.98
C LEU A 89 16.98 -39.07 -35.38
N ASP A 90 17.94 -39.61 -34.65
CA ASP A 90 17.80 -40.89 -33.96
C ASP A 90 17.12 -40.76 -32.58
N VAL A 91 16.83 -39.55 -32.12
CA VAL A 91 16.30 -39.28 -30.77
C VAL A 91 14.77 -39.18 -30.81
N HIS A 92 14.12 -39.70 -29.77
CA HIS A 92 12.70 -39.52 -29.51
C HIS A 92 12.51 -39.03 -28.07
N VAL A 93 11.73 -37.97 -27.87
CA VAL A 93 11.50 -37.37 -26.56
C VAL A 93 10.04 -37.53 -26.16
N VAL A 94 9.82 -38.05 -24.95
CA VAL A 94 8.51 -38.08 -24.29
C VAL A 94 8.57 -37.15 -23.09
N GLN A 95 7.73 -36.12 -23.09
CA GLN A 95 7.67 -35.11 -22.05
C GLN A 95 6.29 -35.11 -21.39
N TYR A 96 6.25 -35.27 -20.08
CA TYR A 96 5.05 -35.15 -19.24
C TYR A 96 5.09 -33.81 -18.51
N LEU A 97 4.08 -32.97 -18.71
CA LEU A 97 3.94 -31.64 -18.13
C LEU A 97 2.86 -31.66 -17.04
N ASN A 98 3.21 -31.22 -15.83
CA ASN A 98 2.27 -31.14 -14.71
C ASN A 98 1.70 -29.72 -14.55
N PRO A 99 0.47 -29.58 -14.03
CA PRO A 99 -0.11 -28.26 -13.74
C PRO A 99 0.69 -27.38 -12.76
N ASP A 100 1.55 -27.98 -11.94
CA ASP A 100 2.40 -27.29 -10.97
C ASP A 100 3.68 -26.68 -11.60
N GLY A 101 3.84 -26.80 -12.92
CA GLY A 101 5.02 -26.31 -13.65
C GLY A 101 6.21 -27.26 -13.61
N THR A 102 6.07 -28.45 -13.05
CA THR A 102 7.10 -29.50 -13.10
C THR A 102 6.95 -30.37 -14.34
N SER A 103 8.05 -30.97 -14.81
CA SER A 103 8.00 -31.90 -15.94
C SER A 103 8.86 -33.14 -15.71
N LEU A 104 8.48 -34.24 -16.35
CA LEU A 104 9.33 -35.42 -16.53
C LEU A 104 9.65 -35.60 -18.00
N VAL A 105 10.92 -35.83 -18.34
CA VAL A 105 11.38 -35.99 -19.72
C VAL A 105 12.11 -37.31 -19.87
N ALA A 106 11.57 -38.23 -20.66
CA ALA A 106 12.27 -39.44 -21.07
C ALA A 106 12.79 -39.26 -22.50
N THR A 107 14.04 -39.69 -22.71
CA THR A 107 14.69 -39.65 -24.02
C THR A 107 15.03 -41.07 -24.43
N GLY A 108 14.56 -41.47 -25.60
CA GLY A 108 14.88 -42.75 -26.22
C GLY A 108 15.53 -42.54 -27.58
N THR A 109 15.99 -43.64 -28.19
CA THR A 109 16.57 -43.63 -29.54
C THR A 109 15.90 -44.66 -30.45
N TYR A 110 15.89 -44.43 -31.76
CA TYR A 110 15.34 -45.40 -32.72
C TYR A 110 16.32 -46.53 -33.05
N SER A 111 17.63 -46.27 -32.97
CA SER A 111 18.67 -47.24 -33.30
C SER A 111 19.00 -48.22 -32.18
N GLY A 112 18.61 -47.92 -30.93
CA GLY A 112 19.06 -48.65 -29.74
C GLY A 112 20.54 -48.47 -29.40
N ILE A 113 21.27 -47.63 -30.15
CA ILE A 113 22.68 -47.35 -29.89
C ILE A 113 22.77 -46.35 -28.75
N GLN A 114 22.91 -46.85 -27.53
CA GLN A 114 23.27 -46.02 -26.39
C GLN A 114 24.77 -45.68 -26.46
N SER A 115 25.08 -44.42 -26.78
CA SER A 115 26.46 -43.92 -26.77
C SER A 115 27.03 -43.96 -25.35
N ARG A 116 27.82 -44.99 -25.04
CA ARG A 116 28.37 -45.28 -23.70
C ARG A 116 29.32 -44.21 -23.12
N GLY A 117 29.57 -43.08 -23.81
CA GLY A 117 30.47 -42.03 -23.33
C GLY A 117 29.90 -40.61 -23.36
N LEU A 118 28.96 -40.33 -24.27
CA LEU A 118 28.39 -38.98 -24.40
C LEU A 118 27.37 -38.67 -23.31
N PHE A 119 26.59 -39.66 -22.86
CA PHE A 119 25.56 -39.45 -21.85
C PHE A 119 26.14 -39.12 -20.47
N ASP A 120 27.26 -39.72 -20.06
CA ASP A 120 27.88 -39.41 -18.76
C ASP A 120 28.46 -38.00 -18.69
N ALA A 121 29.14 -37.58 -19.77
CA ALA A 121 29.68 -36.23 -19.88
C ALA A 121 28.53 -35.20 -19.91
N ALA A 122 27.47 -35.46 -20.67
CA ALA A 122 26.29 -34.61 -20.73
C ALA A 122 25.56 -34.55 -19.38
N LYS A 123 25.36 -35.68 -18.68
CA LYS A 123 24.74 -35.75 -17.35
C LYS A 123 25.53 -34.95 -16.32
N LYS A 124 26.87 -35.07 -16.34
CA LYS A 124 27.75 -34.30 -15.46
C LYS A 124 27.69 -32.79 -15.77
N ALA A 125 27.71 -32.41 -17.04
CA ALA A 125 27.60 -31.02 -17.46
C ALA A 125 26.23 -30.42 -17.05
N ALA A 126 25.14 -31.16 -17.25
CA ALA A 126 23.79 -30.75 -16.86
C ALA A 126 23.67 -30.59 -15.34
N ALA A 127 24.21 -31.54 -14.55
CA ALA A 127 24.23 -31.43 -13.09
C ALA A 127 25.01 -30.19 -12.63
N GLN A 128 26.17 -29.90 -13.24
CA GLN A 128 26.95 -28.70 -12.95
C GLN A 128 26.20 -27.41 -13.32
N ALA A 129 25.52 -27.39 -14.47
CA ALA A 129 24.71 -26.25 -14.90
C ALA A 129 23.54 -26.00 -13.93
N ARG A 130 22.83 -27.06 -13.50
CA ARG A 130 21.76 -26.97 -12.49
C ARG A 130 22.27 -26.44 -11.16
N ALA A 131 23.39 -26.96 -10.67
CA ALA A 131 24.00 -26.49 -9.43
C ALA A 131 24.40 -25.01 -9.49
N ARG A 132 24.93 -24.55 -10.63
CA ARG A 132 25.25 -23.13 -10.87
C ARG A 132 23.99 -22.26 -10.94
N ALA A 133 22.95 -22.72 -11.63
CA ALA A 133 21.68 -22.01 -11.72
C ALA A 133 21.01 -21.87 -10.34
N GLU A 134 21.01 -22.94 -9.54
CA GLU A 134 20.49 -22.91 -8.18
C GLU A 134 21.30 -21.96 -7.28
N ALA A 135 22.63 -22.01 -7.35
CA ALA A 135 23.49 -21.10 -6.61
C ALA A 135 23.23 -19.63 -7.01
N ALA A 136 23.06 -19.35 -8.31
CA ALA A 136 22.72 -18.02 -8.80
C ALA A 136 21.33 -17.57 -8.30
N ARG A 137 20.32 -18.45 -8.32
CA ARG A 137 18.99 -18.17 -7.78
C ARG A 137 19.02 -17.87 -6.29
N ARG A 138 19.76 -18.67 -5.50
CA ARG A 138 19.95 -18.43 -4.05
C ARG A 138 20.65 -17.09 -3.80
N ALA A 139 21.69 -16.76 -4.58
CA ALA A 139 22.38 -15.47 -4.48
C ALA A 139 21.46 -14.29 -4.84
N ALA A 140 20.62 -14.43 -5.88
CA ALA A 140 19.64 -13.41 -6.25
C ALA A 140 18.57 -13.23 -5.16
N ALA A 141 18.04 -14.32 -4.60
CA ALA A 141 17.09 -14.29 -3.49
C ALA A 141 17.68 -13.63 -2.24
N ALA A 142 18.94 -13.93 -1.89
CA ALA A 142 19.63 -13.30 -0.78
C ALA A 142 19.82 -11.79 -0.99
N LYS A 143 20.18 -11.36 -2.21
CA LYS A 143 20.28 -9.92 -2.56
C LYS A 143 18.93 -9.22 -2.47
N ALA A 144 17.85 -9.85 -2.94
CA ALA A 144 16.50 -9.32 -2.85
C ALA A 144 16.04 -9.17 -1.39
N ALA A 145 16.31 -10.17 -0.55
CA ALA A 145 16.00 -10.12 0.88
C ALA A 145 16.77 -8.99 1.60
N ALA A 146 18.06 -8.82 1.29
CA ALA A 146 18.87 -7.73 1.85
C ALA A 146 18.36 -6.34 1.42
N ALA A 147 17.96 -6.19 0.15
CA ALA A 147 17.36 -4.95 -0.36
C ALA A 147 16.03 -4.63 0.34
N ALA A 148 15.17 -5.63 0.53
CA ALA A 148 13.91 -5.48 1.25
C ALA A 148 14.12 -5.08 2.73
N ALA A 149 15.10 -5.69 3.41
CA ALA A 149 15.45 -5.33 4.78
C ALA A 149 15.94 -3.88 4.88
N LYS A 150 16.80 -3.44 3.95
CA LYS A 150 17.27 -2.05 3.88
C LYS A 150 16.13 -1.07 3.62
N ALA A 151 15.20 -1.39 2.72
CA ALA A 151 14.03 -0.57 2.45
C ALA A 151 13.14 -0.41 3.69
N LYS A 152 12.94 -1.49 4.46
CA LYS A 152 12.18 -1.45 5.72
C LYS A 152 12.84 -0.53 6.76
N GLN A 153 14.16 -0.62 6.93
CA GLN A 153 14.90 0.26 7.85
C GLN A 153 14.77 1.75 7.45
N VAL A 154 14.87 2.07 6.17
CA VAL A 154 14.69 3.44 5.67
C VAL A 154 13.26 3.94 5.93
N ALA A 155 12.25 3.10 5.72
CA ALA A 155 10.87 3.44 6.00
C ALA A 155 10.61 3.69 7.50
N GLU A 156 11.18 2.87 8.38
CA GLU A 156 11.09 3.06 9.84
C GLU A 156 11.80 4.35 10.30
N ALA A 157 12.99 4.63 9.76
CA ALA A 157 13.70 5.88 10.03
C ALA A 157 12.90 7.11 9.58
N ALA A 158 12.27 7.06 8.40
CA ALA A 158 11.42 8.14 7.90
C ALA A 158 10.18 8.36 8.79
N ARG A 159 9.57 7.27 9.28
CA ARG A 159 8.43 7.36 10.23
C ARG A 159 8.84 8.01 11.55
N MET A 160 10.00 7.63 12.11
CA MET A 160 10.51 8.24 13.33
C MET A 160 10.84 9.73 13.14
N ALA A 161 11.43 10.11 12.01
CA ALA A 161 11.71 11.50 11.67
C ALA A 161 10.41 12.33 11.54
N ALA A 162 9.39 11.78 10.87
CA ALA A 162 8.09 12.44 10.74
C ALA A 162 7.38 12.63 12.09
N LEU A 163 7.45 11.62 12.98
CA LEU A 163 6.89 11.74 14.33
C LEU A 163 7.58 12.82 15.15
N LYS A 164 8.92 12.89 15.09
CA LYS A 164 9.70 13.92 15.77
C LYS A 164 9.36 15.32 15.24
N ALA A 165 9.28 15.49 13.93
CA ALA A 165 8.89 16.75 13.31
C ALA A 165 7.46 17.18 13.74
N LYS A 166 6.52 16.23 13.83
CA LYS A 166 5.17 16.51 14.33
C LYS A 166 5.18 16.97 15.79
N GLN A 167 5.94 16.31 16.66
CA GLN A 167 6.06 16.68 18.07
C GLN A 167 6.68 18.08 18.25
N GLU A 168 7.70 18.41 17.44
CA GLU A 168 8.32 19.72 17.44
C GLU A 168 7.37 20.82 16.97
N ALA A 169 6.62 20.57 15.90
CA ALA A 169 5.59 21.49 15.43
C ALA A 169 4.50 21.73 16.48
N GLU A 170 4.06 20.68 17.18
CA GLU A 170 3.08 20.80 18.26
C GLU A 170 3.62 21.62 19.44
N ARG A 171 4.89 21.42 19.81
CA ARG A 171 5.56 22.22 20.85
C ARG A 171 5.58 23.71 20.47
N ILE A 172 6.01 24.02 19.25
CA ILE A 172 6.06 25.39 18.74
C ILE A 172 4.66 26.02 18.73
N ALA A 173 3.63 25.27 18.31
CA ALA A 173 2.25 25.74 18.31
C ALA A 173 1.73 26.05 19.73
N LYS A 174 2.05 25.20 20.71
CA LYS A 174 1.70 25.43 22.13
C LYS A 174 2.40 26.67 22.69
N GLU A 175 3.69 26.85 22.40
CA GLU A 175 4.45 28.02 22.81
C GLU A 175 3.88 29.32 22.20
N ALA A 176 3.56 29.29 20.90
CA ALA A 176 2.92 30.43 20.22
C ALA A 176 1.54 30.77 20.81
N ALA A 177 0.72 29.76 21.11
CA ALA A 177 -0.59 29.96 21.74
C ALA A 177 -0.46 30.55 23.16
N ALA A 178 0.53 30.12 23.94
CA ALA A 178 0.82 30.67 25.25
C ALA A 178 1.26 32.14 25.16
N GLN A 179 2.15 32.48 24.23
CA GLN A 179 2.57 33.85 23.98
C GLN A 179 1.42 34.76 23.54
N ALA A 180 0.57 34.29 22.61
CA ALA A 180 -0.62 35.03 22.18
C ALA A 180 -1.58 35.31 23.34
N THR A 181 -1.77 34.33 24.23
CA THR A 181 -2.59 34.50 25.45
C THR A 181 -1.98 35.54 26.39
N GLN A 182 -0.66 35.56 26.57
CA GLN A 182 0.00 36.59 27.39
C GLN A 182 -0.15 37.99 26.78
N LEU A 183 0.03 38.13 25.47
CA LEU A 183 -0.16 39.39 24.77
C LEU A 183 -1.60 39.89 24.88
N ALA A 184 -2.59 39.00 24.77
CA ALA A 184 -4.00 39.34 24.97
C ALA A 184 -4.29 39.85 26.39
N LYS A 185 -3.70 39.22 27.42
CA LYS A 185 -3.81 39.70 28.82
C LYS A 185 -3.18 41.09 28.99
N ILE A 186 -2.00 41.32 28.43
CA ILE A 186 -1.34 42.64 28.47
C ILE A 186 -2.20 43.70 27.79
N ALA A 187 -2.77 43.38 26.61
CA ALA A 187 -3.65 44.28 25.89
C ALA A 187 -4.92 44.61 26.69
N ALA A 188 -5.55 43.61 27.31
CA ALA A 188 -6.71 43.80 28.18
C ALA A 188 -6.39 44.71 29.37
N CYS A 189 -5.25 44.50 30.06
CA CYS A 189 -4.81 45.37 31.14
C CYS A 189 -4.54 46.81 30.68
N LYS A 190 -3.95 47.00 29.49
CA LYS A 190 -3.76 48.34 28.93
C LYS A 190 -5.11 49.03 28.63
N ALA A 191 -6.08 48.30 28.11
CA ALA A 191 -7.41 48.81 27.84
C ALA A 191 -8.15 49.22 29.12
N THR A 192 -8.09 48.41 30.19
CA THR A 192 -8.72 48.75 31.48
C THR A 192 -8.08 49.97 32.14
N VAL A 193 -6.74 50.09 32.10
CA VAL A 193 -6.03 51.29 32.57
C VAL A 193 -6.43 52.53 31.76
N GLY A 194 -6.56 52.39 30.43
CA GLY A 194 -7.04 53.46 29.55
C GLY A 194 -8.46 53.92 29.93
N ALA A 195 -9.38 52.97 30.12
CA ALA A 195 -10.75 53.25 30.53
C ALA A 195 -10.83 53.94 31.91
N LEU A 196 -10.02 53.50 32.89
CA LEU A 196 -9.89 54.14 34.20
C LEU A 196 -9.40 55.59 34.09
N LYS A 197 -8.39 55.85 33.26
CA LYS A 197 -7.89 57.22 33.01
C LYS A 197 -8.97 58.10 32.37
N ALA A 198 -9.69 57.59 31.38
CA ALA A 198 -10.79 58.30 30.74
C ALA A 198 -11.93 58.60 31.74
N GLY A 199 -12.33 57.62 32.56
CA GLY A 199 -13.32 57.80 33.62
C GLY A 199 -12.91 58.87 34.63
N LYS A 200 -11.63 58.90 35.05
CA LYS A 200 -11.10 59.95 35.92
C LYS A 200 -11.17 61.33 35.26
N ALA A 201 -10.82 61.45 33.97
CA ALA A 201 -10.91 62.71 33.24
C ALA A 201 -12.36 63.23 33.16
N VAL A 202 -13.32 62.34 32.88
CA VAL A 202 -14.76 62.69 32.89
C VAL A 202 -15.22 63.12 34.28
N ALA A 203 -14.81 62.43 35.34
CA ALA A 203 -15.15 62.80 36.71
C ALA A 203 -14.58 64.18 37.10
N THR A 204 -13.32 64.47 36.76
CA THR A 204 -12.70 65.78 36.98
C THR A 204 -13.43 66.88 36.20
N PHE A 205 -13.80 66.62 34.94
CA PHE A 205 -14.59 67.56 34.14
C PHE A 205 -15.96 67.83 34.78
N MET A 206 -16.68 66.78 35.18
CA MET A 206 -17.97 66.91 35.90
C MET A 206 -17.82 67.73 37.20
N GLN A 207 -16.76 67.51 37.97
CA GLN A 207 -16.47 68.28 39.18
C GLN A 207 -16.24 69.76 38.92
N GLN A 208 -15.69 70.14 37.76
CA GLN A 208 -15.52 71.54 37.37
C GLN A 208 -16.82 72.18 36.85
N VAL A 209 -17.61 71.44 36.07
CA VAL A 209 -18.81 72.00 35.40
C VAL A 209 -20.00 72.13 36.36
N ILE A 210 -20.19 71.19 37.30
CA ILE A 210 -21.35 71.22 38.22
C ILE A 210 -21.40 72.50 39.08
N PRO A 211 -20.31 72.95 39.73
CA PRO A 211 -20.30 74.20 40.49
C PRO A 211 -20.60 75.42 39.60
N THR A 212 -20.03 75.48 38.40
CA THR A 212 -20.27 76.58 37.46
C THR A 212 -21.73 76.60 37.01
N ALA A 213 -22.32 75.44 36.73
CA ALA A 213 -23.74 75.32 36.39
C ALA A 213 -24.64 75.74 37.56
N LYS A 214 -24.33 75.33 38.80
CA LYS A 214 -25.04 75.78 40.00
C LYS A 214 -24.93 77.30 40.16
N GLN A 215 -23.75 77.87 40.00
CA GLN A 215 -23.53 79.32 40.12
C GLN A 215 -24.32 80.10 39.06
N ARG A 216 -24.34 79.62 37.80
CA ARG A 216 -25.17 80.21 36.74
C ARG A 216 -26.65 80.15 37.07
N LYS A 217 -27.14 79.03 37.61
CA LYS A 217 -28.53 78.91 38.07
C LYS A 217 -28.85 79.92 39.17
N THR A 218 -28.03 79.99 40.22
CA THR A 218 -28.24 80.96 41.30
C THR A 218 -28.18 82.40 40.81
N SER A 219 -27.28 82.70 39.86
CA SER A 219 -27.18 84.01 39.22
C SER A 219 -28.45 84.38 38.45
N ALA A 220 -29.02 83.42 37.70
CA ALA A 220 -30.28 83.61 36.99
C ALA A 220 -31.47 83.78 37.97
N ASP A 221 -31.55 82.95 39.01
CA ASP A 221 -32.61 83.07 40.03
C ASP A 221 -32.55 84.43 40.74
N ASN A 222 -31.33 84.94 40.99
CA ASN A 222 -31.15 86.26 41.57
C ASN A 222 -31.53 87.38 40.59
N SER A 223 -31.22 87.27 39.29
CA SER A 223 -31.65 88.27 38.30
C SER A 223 -33.18 88.29 38.19
N PHE A 224 -33.85 87.13 38.18
CA PHE A 224 -35.31 87.06 38.19
C PHE A 224 -35.93 87.72 39.42
N LYS A 225 -35.36 87.51 40.62
CA LYS A 225 -35.80 88.21 41.83
C LYS A 225 -35.60 89.71 41.73
N HIS A 226 -34.49 90.15 41.15
CA HIS A 226 -34.19 91.57 40.99
C HIS A 226 -35.17 92.24 40.03
N ASP A 227 -35.48 91.58 38.90
CA ASP A 227 -36.48 92.03 37.94
C ASP A 227 -37.89 92.07 38.53
N ALA A 228 -38.27 91.07 39.34
CA ALA A 228 -39.54 91.06 40.05
C ALA A 228 -39.65 92.24 41.02
N ASN A 229 -38.62 92.46 41.84
CA ASN A 229 -38.56 93.61 42.76
C ASN A 229 -38.61 94.95 42.00
N PHE A 230 -37.94 95.05 40.85
CA PHE A 230 -37.96 96.24 40.02
C PHE A 230 -39.35 96.49 39.43
N ARG A 231 -40.04 95.45 38.94
CA ARG A 231 -41.45 95.55 38.52
C ARG A 231 -42.34 96.03 39.67
N ASP A 232 -42.20 95.46 40.86
CA ASP A 232 -43.01 95.83 42.02
C ASP A 232 -42.75 97.28 42.45
N GLN A 233 -41.49 97.74 42.41
CA GLN A 233 -41.14 99.15 42.64
C GLN A 233 -41.77 100.08 41.60
N LEU A 234 -41.70 99.73 40.32
CA LEU A 234 -42.34 100.48 39.23
C LEU A 234 -43.86 100.57 39.43
N LEU A 235 -44.52 99.46 39.74
CA LEU A 235 -45.96 99.42 40.02
C LEU A 235 -46.33 100.28 41.22
N SER A 236 -45.54 100.23 42.30
CA SER A 236 -45.73 101.09 43.48
C SER A 236 -45.59 102.57 43.13
N GLN A 237 -44.55 102.96 42.38
CA GLN A 237 -44.38 104.35 41.93
C GLN A 237 -45.53 104.83 41.04
N ILE A 238 -46.00 104.01 40.11
CA ILE A 238 -47.14 104.33 39.25
C ILE A 238 -48.41 104.50 40.09
N THR A 239 -48.67 103.59 41.03
CA THR A 239 -49.84 103.63 41.92
C THR A 239 -49.83 104.89 42.79
N ASN A 240 -48.69 105.21 43.41
CA ASN A 240 -48.54 106.42 44.23
C ASN A 240 -48.75 107.70 43.42
N LYS A 241 -48.24 107.76 42.18
CA LYS A 241 -48.47 108.90 41.27
C LYS A 241 -49.93 109.03 40.87
N LEU A 242 -50.64 107.93 40.65
CA LEU A 242 -52.07 107.95 40.36
C LEU A 242 -52.90 108.43 41.56
N GLN A 243 -52.57 108.01 42.78
CA GLN A 243 -53.23 108.47 44.01
C GLN A 243 -53.00 109.95 44.30
N ALA A 244 -51.84 110.51 43.92
CA ALA A 244 -51.55 111.95 44.08
C ALA A 244 -52.34 112.86 43.12
N HIS A 245 -53.03 112.29 42.12
CA HIS A 245 -53.86 113.01 41.15
C HIS A 245 -55.38 112.80 41.36
N GLN A 246 -55.78 112.16 42.46
CA GLN A 246 -57.17 112.06 42.92
C GLN A 246 -57.41 113.03 44.08
#